data_AF-A0A4Y3JNJ5-F1
#
_entry.id   AF-A0A4Y3JNJ5-F1
#
_cell.length_a   1.000
_cell.length_b   1.000
_cell.length_c   1.000
_cell.angle_alpha   90.00
_cell.angle_beta   90.00
_cell.angle_gamma   90.00
#
_symmetry.space_group_name_H-M   'P 1'
#
loop_
_entity.id
_entity.type
_entity.pdbx_description
1 polymer ?
#
loop_
_entity_poly.entity_id
_entity_poly.type
_entity_poly.pdbx_seq_one_letter_code
_entity_poly.pdbx_strand_id
1 'polypeptide(L)'
;MIKEIKKVQIALLAFGVFVVCYNFYEFITQKYSTSQGITFIVESLLGIALIFMPQVILTVFKLKIPAAIVLFYWFFLFISVFLGTGMHLISIISFWDKILHAVSPMVLTALGYGLIGYLMKDAEISKTSPWLFLLFGFAFAGLCGVFWEFWEIFMRPVLRHESSTFCCF
;
A
#
# COMPACT_ATOMS: atom_id res chain seq x y z
N MET A 1 1.53 -20.10 11.11
CA MET A 1 1.11 -18.71 10.76
C MET A 1 2.25 -17.71 10.94
N ILE A 2 2.73 -17.43 12.16
CA ILE A 2 3.77 -16.39 12.40
C ILE A 2 5.08 -16.67 11.64
N LYS A 3 5.52 -17.94 11.57
CA LYS A 3 6.73 -18.33 10.84
C LYS A 3 6.64 -18.08 9.33
N GLU A 4 5.49 -18.39 8.73
CA GLU A 4 5.25 -18.16 7.30
C GLU A 4 5.15 -16.67 6.98
N ILE A 5 4.45 -15.89 7.82
CA ILE A 5 4.39 -14.43 7.71
C ILE A 5 5.81 -13.81 7.76
N LYS A 6 6.67 -14.26 8.68
CA LYS A 6 8.06 -13.80 8.74
C LYS A 6 8.88 -14.15 7.49
N LYS A 7 8.70 -15.34 6.92
CA LYS A 7 9.37 -15.72 5.66
C LYS A 7 8.96 -14.80 4.51
N VAL A 8 7.66 -14.54 4.36
CA VAL A 8 7.13 -13.62 3.34
C VAL A 8 7.68 -12.22 3.54
N GLN A 9 7.72 -11.74 4.78
CA GLN A 9 8.30 -10.44 5.12
C GLN A 9 9.78 -10.34 4.70
N ILE A 10 10.58 -11.37 5.01
CA ILE A 10 12.01 -11.39 4.64
C ILE A 10 12.18 -11.44 3.12
N ALA A 11 11.36 -12.21 2.42
CA ALA A 11 11.39 -12.26 0.96
C ALA A 11 11.07 -10.89 0.34
N LEU A 12 10.04 -10.20 0.86
CA LEU A 12 9.68 -8.84 0.43
C LEU A 12 10.79 -7.83 0.75
N LEU A 13 11.44 -7.94 1.90
CA LEU A 13 12.57 -7.08 2.25
C LEU A 13 13.75 -7.29 1.30
N ALA A 14 14.10 -8.54 1.03
CA ALA A 14 15.16 -8.87 0.08
C ALA A 14 14.86 -8.31 -1.31
N PHE A 15 13.61 -8.46 -1.77
CA PHE A 15 13.16 -7.89 -3.04
C PHE A 15 13.17 -6.35 -3.04
N GLY A 16 12.68 -5.72 -1.97
CA GLY A 16 12.70 -4.27 -1.82
C GLY A 16 14.11 -3.70 -1.86
N VAL A 17 15.07 -4.33 -1.16
CA VAL A 17 16.49 -3.94 -1.23
C VAL A 17 17.04 -4.10 -2.65
N PHE A 18 16.72 -5.20 -3.33
CA PHE A 18 17.08 -5.38 -4.74
C PHE A 18 16.54 -4.26 -5.63
N VAL A 19 15.28 -3.87 -5.46
CA VAL A 19 14.65 -2.76 -6.22
C VAL A 19 15.31 -1.42 -5.91
N VAL A 20 15.67 -1.14 -4.65
CA VAL A 20 16.42 0.08 -4.31
C VAL A 20 17.79 0.09 -4.99
N CYS A 21 18.52 -1.02 -4.97
CA CYS A 21 19.81 -1.14 -5.66
C CYS A 21 19.66 -0.96 -7.18
N TYR A 22 18.60 -1.51 -7.77
CA TYR A 22 18.26 -1.36 -9.19
C TYR A 22 17.99 0.11 -9.55
N ASN A 23 17.14 0.80 -8.79
CA ASN A 23 16.84 2.22 -9.00
C ASN A 23 18.07 3.11 -8.78
N PHE A 24 18.93 2.76 -7.82
CA PHE A 24 20.20 3.46 -7.61
C PHE A 24 21.16 3.29 -8.79
N TYR A 25 21.22 2.10 -9.38
CA TYR A 25 21.98 1.87 -10.61
C TYR A 25 21.43 2.68 -11.80
N GLU A 26 20.10 2.73 -11.97
CA GLU A 26 19.47 3.57 -13.01
C GLU A 26 19.71 5.07 -12.80
N PHE A 27 19.77 5.51 -11.54
CA PHE A 27 20.12 6.88 -11.18
C PHE A 27 21.57 7.24 -11.56
N ILE A 28 22.52 6.34 -11.27
CA ILE A 28 23.94 6.55 -11.63
C ILE A 28 24.12 6.57 -13.15
N THR A 29 23.42 5.69 -13.87
CA THR A 29 23.48 5.63 -15.34
C THR A 29 22.73 6.77 -16.03
N GLN A 30 22.09 7.67 -15.26
CA GLN A 30 21.36 8.84 -15.76
C GLN A 30 20.29 8.46 -16.80
N LYS A 31 19.65 7.30 -16.62
CA LYS A 31 18.62 6.80 -17.53
C LYS A 31 17.34 7.66 -17.46
N TYR A 32 17.06 8.25 -16.31
CA TYR A 32 15.92 9.12 -16.05
C TYR A 32 16.38 10.49 -15.54
N SER A 33 15.48 11.48 -15.55
CA SER A 33 15.75 12.80 -14.95
C SER A 33 16.09 12.66 -13.46
N THR A 34 16.98 13.52 -12.96
CA THR A 34 17.42 13.52 -11.55
C THR A 34 16.25 13.48 -10.57
N SER A 35 15.19 14.29 -10.81
CA SER A 35 14.01 14.31 -9.93
C SER A 35 13.29 12.96 -9.92
N GLN A 36 13.03 12.38 -11.10
CA GLN A 36 12.33 11.10 -11.22
C GLN A 36 13.12 9.95 -10.58
N GLY A 37 14.44 9.91 -10.81
CA GLY A 37 15.28 8.89 -10.19
C GLY A 37 15.33 8.99 -8.66
N ILE A 38 15.32 10.22 -8.11
CA ILE A 38 15.19 10.43 -6.65
C ILE A 38 13.84 9.89 -6.17
N THR A 39 12.76 10.20 -6.88
CA THR A 39 11.41 9.74 -6.50
C THR A 39 11.30 8.23 -6.47
N PHE A 40 11.82 7.52 -7.47
CA PHE A 40 11.82 6.05 -7.49
C PHE A 40 12.59 5.44 -6.31
N ILE A 41 13.73 6.03 -5.94
CA ILE A 41 14.52 5.58 -4.79
C ILE A 41 13.76 5.85 -3.49
N VAL A 42 13.22 7.06 -3.31
CA VAL A 42 12.48 7.45 -2.10
C VAL A 42 11.24 6.58 -1.93
N GLU A 43 10.45 6.38 -2.98
CA GLU A 43 9.28 5.50 -2.95
C GLU A 43 9.65 4.06 -2.60
N SER A 44 10.73 3.54 -3.18
CA SER A 44 11.21 2.18 -2.87
C SER A 44 11.65 2.05 -1.40
N LEU A 45 12.31 3.07 -0.84
CA LEU A 45 12.69 3.11 0.58
C LEU A 45 11.47 3.21 1.50
N LEU A 46 10.49 4.05 1.14
CA LEU A 46 9.22 4.12 1.86
C LEU A 46 8.49 2.77 1.79
N GLY A 47 8.49 2.10 0.64
CA GLY A 47 7.97 0.75 0.47
C GLY A 47 8.60 -0.24 1.44
N ILE A 48 9.93 -0.21 1.60
CA ILE A 48 10.63 -1.05 2.58
C ILE A 48 10.18 -0.73 4.01
N ALA A 49 10.06 0.56 4.36
CA ALA A 49 9.57 0.95 5.69
C ALA A 49 8.14 0.46 5.94
N LEU A 50 7.27 0.55 4.92
CA LEU A 50 5.88 0.11 4.95
C LEU A 50 5.71 -1.41 5.15
N ILE A 51 6.69 -2.24 4.76
CA ILE A 51 6.67 -3.68 5.06
C ILE A 51 6.48 -3.94 6.58
N PHE A 52 7.02 -3.05 7.43
CA PHE A 52 6.95 -3.16 8.89
C PHE A 52 5.69 -2.54 9.50
N MET A 53 4.85 -1.88 8.70
CA MET A 53 3.63 -1.22 9.17
C MET A 53 2.67 -2.16 9.94
N PRO A 54 2.40 -3.40 9.49
CA PRO A 54 1.53 -4.31 10.22
C PRO A 54 2.01 -4.57 11.65
N GLN A 55 3.32 -4.72 11.87
CA GLN A 55 3.92 -4.97 13.18
C GLN A 55 3.75 -3.77 14.10
N VAL A 56 3.92 -2.56 13.56
CA VAL A 56 3.65 -1.31 14.29
C VAL A 56 2.19 -1.26 14.73
N ILE A 57 1.25 -1.55 13.82
CA ILE A 57 -0.18 -1.51 14.13
C ILE A 57 -0.54 -2.53 15.22
N LEU A 58 -0.04 -3.76 15.10
CA LEU A 58 -0.27 -4.81 16.11
C LEU A 58 0.28 -4.42 17.49
N THR A 59 1.44 -3.76 17.54
CA THR A 59 2.11 -3.41 18.80
C THR A 59 1.49 -2.19 19.46
N VAL A 60 1.20 -1.15 18.68
CA VAL A 60 0.69 0.15 19.18
C VAL A 60 -0.80 0.07 19.51
N PHE A 61 -1.60 -0.48 18.61
CA PHE A 61 -3.06 -0.51 18.77
C PHE A 61 -3.57 -1.79 19.43
N LYS A 62 -2.69 -2.77 19.69
CA LYS A 62 -3.05 -4.10 20.24
C LYS A 62 -4.18 -4.80 19.46
N LEU A 63 -4.31 -4.45 18.19
CA LEU A 63 -5.27 -4.98 17.24
C LEU A 63 -4.90 -6.44 16.92
N LYS A 64 -5.88 -7.35 16.87
CA LYS A 64 -5.68 -8.70 16.32
C LYS A 64 -6.11 -8.70 14.85
N ILE A 65 -5.22 -8.26 13.97
CA ILE A 65 -5.49 -8.25 12.52
C ILE A 65 -5.34 -9.67 11.96
N PRO A 66 -6.34 -10.20 11.23
CA PRO A 66 -6.22 -11.48 10.54
C PRO A 66 -5.02 -11.52 9.59
N ALA A 67 -4.30 -12.64 9.56
CA ALA A 67 -3.13 -12.83 8.69
C ALA A 67 -3.44 -12.59 7.20
N ALA A 68 -4.67 -12.90 6.76
CA ALA A 68 -5.12 -12.68 5.39
C ALA A 68 -5.06 -11.20 4.99
N ILE A 69 -5.44 -10.28 5.88
CA ILE A 69 -5.42 -8.83 5.61
C ILE A 69 -3.97 -8.34 5.49
N VAL A 70 -3.08 -8.83 6.36
CA VAL A 70 -1.65 -8.50 6.31
C VAL A 70 -1.01 -8.99 5.01
N LEU A 71 -1.31 -10.22 4.59
CA LEU A 71 -0.82 -10.76 3.32
C LEU A 71 -1.37 -9.98 2.13
N PHE A 72 -2.64 -9.60 2.15
CA PHE A 72 -3.25 -8.82 1.08
C PHE A 72 -2.68 -7.40 1.00
N TYR A 73 -2.41 -6.77 2.14
CA TYR A 73 -1.68 -5.50 2.22
C TYR A 73 -0.27 -5.61 1.61
N TRP A 74 0.50 -6.63 2.00
CA TRP A 74 1.83 -6.85 1.44
C TRP A 74 1.81 -7.20 -0.05
N PHE A 75 0.80 -7.93 -0.51
CA PHE A 75 0.59 -8.18 -1.92
C PHE A 75 0.36 -6.87 -2.69
N PHE A 76 -0.51 -5.99 -2.17
CA PHE A 76 -0.73 -4.68 -2.78
C PHE A 76 0.54 -3.84 -2.79
N LEU A 77 1.25 -3.74 -1.67
CA LEU A 77 2.54 -3.05 -1.56
C LEU A 77 3.55 -3.55 -2.60
N PHE A 78 3.57 -4.87 -2.83
CA PHE A 78 4.47 -5.48 -3.80
C PHE A 78 4.12 -5.10 -5.25
N ILE A 79 2.85 -5.17 -5.65
CA ILE A 79 2.44 -4.83 -7.01
C ILE A 79 2.47 -3.33 -7.29
N SER A 80 2.23 -2.49 -6.28
CA SER A 80 2.22 -1.03 -6.43
C SER A 80 3.63 -0.44 -6.38
N VAL A 81 4.31 -0.56 -5.23
CA VAL A 81 5.57 0.16 -5.00
C VAL A 81 6.74 -0.55 -5.68
N PHE A 82 6.92 -1.85 -5.43
CA PHE A 82 8.12 -2.53 -5.92
C PHE A 82 8.05 -2.86 -7.40
N LEU A 83 6.94 -3.45 -7.86
CA LEU A 83 6.76 -3.75 -9.27
C LEU A 83 6.31 -2.52 -10.07
N GLY A 84 5.26 -1.84 -9.61
CA GLY A 84 4.65 -0.73 -10.33
C GLY A 84 5.61 0.44 -10.55
N THR A 85 6.02 1.11 -9.48
CA THR A 85 6.98 2.21 -9.58
C THR A 85 8.41 1.71 -9.67
N GLY A 86 8.85 0.88 -8.73
CA GLY A 86 10.26 0.52 -8.57
C GLY A 86 10.87 -0.26 -9.73
N MET A 87 10.06 -0.97 -10.51
CA MET A 87 10.46 -1.66 -11.75
C MET A 87 9.79 -1.07 -12.99
N HIS A 88 9.15 0.09 -12.88
CA HIS A 88 8.50 0.81 -13.98
C HIS A 88 7.34 0.06 -14.67
N LEU A 89 6.71 -0.93 -14.03
CA LEU A 89 5.58 -1.66 -14.66
C LEU A 89 4.39 -0.73 -14.96
N ILE A 90 4.18 0.34 -14.20
CA ILE A 90 3.14 1.35 -14.50
C ILE A 90 3.40 1.99 -15.88
N SER A 91 4.67 2.24 -16.22
CA SER A 91 5.04 2.84 -17.50
C SER A 91 5.12 1.82 -18.64
N ILE A 92 5.43 0.55 -18.34
CA ILE A 92 5.60 -0.51 -19.35
C ILE A 92 4.25 -1.15 -19.72
N ILE A 93 3.37 -1.39 -18.75
CA ILE A 93 2.09 -2.09 -18.93
C ILE A 93 0.94 -1.11 -18.74
N SER A 94 0.30 -0.71 -19.85
CA SER A 94 -0.77 0.30 -19.85
C SER A 94 -1.98 -0.02 -18.96
N PHE A 95 -2.24 -1.30 -18.66
CA PHE A 95 -3.35 -1.72 -17.78
C PHE A 95 -2.96 -1.80 -16.29
N TRP A 96 -1.67 -1.68 -15.94
CA TRP A 96 -1.19 -1.88 -14.57
C TRP A 96 -1.83 -0.89 -13.59
N ASP A 97 -1.89 0.38 -13.98
CA ASP A 97 -2.50 1.45 -13.20
C ASP A 97 -3.98 1.15 -12.86
N LYS A 98 -4.75 0.61 -13.81
CA LYS A 98 -6.15 0.21 -13.59
C LYS A 98 -6.27 -0.95 -12.61
N ILE A 99 -5.30 -1.87 -12.59
CA ILE A 99 -5.26 -2.95 -11.59
C ILE A 99 -5.03 -2.35 -10.22
N LEU A 100 -4.06 -1.43 -10.09
CA LEU A 100 -3.76 -0.80 -8.80
C LEU A 100 -4.98 -0.05 -8.25
N HIS A 101 -5.66 0.73 -9.09
CA HIS A 101 -6.90 1.45 -8.74
C HIS A 101 -8.07 0.52 -8.40
N ALA A 102 -8.11 -0.69 -8.98
CA ALA A 102 -9.12 -1.69 -8.63
C ALA A 102 -8.81 -2.39 -7.31
N VAL A 103 -7.52 -2.63 -6.99
CA VAL A 103 -7.09 -3.38 -5.81
C VAL A 103 -6.99 -2.50 -4.57
N SER A 104 -6.63 -1.22 -4.72
CA SER A 104 -6.45 -0.29 -3.59
C SER A 104 -7.71 -0.18 -2.69
N PRO A 105 -8.95 -0.04 -3.24
CA PRO A 105 -10.15 0.11 -2.41
C PRO A 105 -10.51 -1.21 -1.73
N MET A 106 -10.09 -2.36 -2.29
CA MET A 106 -10.28 -3.67 -1.68
C MET A 106 -9.42 -3.80 -0.41
N VAL A 107 -8.17 -3.33 -0.46
CA VAL A 107 -7.26 -3.35 0.71
C VAL A 107 -7.81 -2.46 1.82
N LEU A 108 -8.29 -1.27 1.46
CA LEU A 108 -8.89 -0.34 2.42
C LEU A 108 -10.19 -0.84 2.99
N THR A 109 -11.02 -1.52 2.19
CA THR A 109 -12.21 -2.20 2.67
C THR A 109 -11.84 -3.27 3.70
N ALA A 110 -10.79 -4.05 3.45
CA ALA A 110 -10.29 -5.03 4.41
C ALA A 110 -9.76 -4.37 5.70
N LEU A 111 -9.05 -3.24 5.58
CA LEU A 111 -8.63 -2.45 6.74
C LEU A 111 -9.83 -1.90 7.52
N GLY A 112 -10.86 -1.39 6.84
CA GLY A 112 -12.12 -0.96 7.43
C GLY A 112 -12.82 -2.09 8.18
N TYR A 113 -12.83 -3.30 7.61
CA TYR A 113 -13.34 -4.50 8.29
C TYR A 113 -12.56 -4.78 9.59
N GLY A 114 -11.23 -4.68 9.57
CA GLY A 114 -10.39 -4.80 10.76
C GLY A 114 -10.68 -3.74 11.81
N LEU A 115 -10.93 -2.49 11.38
CA LEU A 115 -11.24 -1.36 12.26
C LEU A 115 -12.60 -1.52 12.95
N ILE A 116 -13.67 -1.82 12.21
CA ILE A 116 -14.99 -2.03 12.82
C ILE A 116 -14.99 -3.26 13.73
N GLY A 117 -14.29 -4.34 13.35
CA GLY A 117 -14.12 -5.51 14.21
C GLY A 117 -13.43 -5.19 15.54
N TYR A 118 -12.54 -4.20 15.55
CA TYR A 118 -11.91 -3.71 16.77
C TYR A 118 -12.81 -2.79 17.59
N LEU A 119 -13.51 -1.86 16.94
CA LEU A 119 -14.45 -0.95 17.61
C LEU A 119 -15.62 -1.72 18.22
N MET A 120 -16.01 -2.84 17.61
CA MET A 120 -17.08 -3.73 18.07
C MET A 120 -16.56 -4.98 18.82
N LYS A 121 -15.32 -4.96 19.32
CA LYS A 121 -14.70 -6.15 19.97
C LYS A 121 -15.49 -6.72 21.15
N ASP A 122 -16.26 -5.87 21.84
CA ASP A 122 -17.07 -6.23 23.02
C ASP A 122 -18.54 -6.52 22.65
N ALA A 123 -18.92 -6.36 21.38
CA ALA A 123 -20.25 -6.65 20.86
C ALA A 123 -20.35 -8.09 20.35
N GLU A 124 -21.55 -8.69 20.44
CA GLU A 124 -21.80 -10.01 19.87
C GLU A 124 -21.84 -9.96 18.33
N ILE A 125 -20.68 -10.17 17.70
CA ILE A 125 -20.51 -10.15 16.23
C ILE A 125 -21.48 -11.14 15.54
N SER A 126 -21.80 -12.27 16.18
CA SER A 126 -22.73 -13.29 15.66
C SER A 126 -24.17 -12.79 15.48
N LYS A 127 -24.58 -11.74 16.20
CA LYS A 127 -25.88 -11.09 16.03
C LYS A 127 -25.84 -9.90 15.06
N THR A 128 -24.66 -9.53 14.59
CA THR A 128 -24.47 -8.38 13.70
C THR A 128 -24.51 -8.82 12.25
N SER A 129 -25.31 -8.13 11.44
CA SER A 129 -25.44 -8.45 10.01
C SER A 129 -24.11 -8.30 9.28
N PRO A 130 -23.66 -9.30 8.48
CA PRO A 130 -22.46 -9.18 7.64
C PRO A 130 -22.50 -7.97 6.70
N TRP A 131 -23.70 -7.54 6.30
CA TRP A 131 -23.91 -6.36 5.47
C TRP A 131 -23.39 -5.07 6.12
N LEU A 132 -23.44 -4.96 7.44
CA LEU A 132 -22.92 -3.79 8.16
C LEU A 132 -21.41 -3.67 7.96
N PHE A 133 -20.69 -4.78 8.04
CA PHE A 133 -19.24 -4.83 7.86
C PHE A 133 -18.85 -4.47 6.43
N LEU A 134 -19.60 -4.97 5.44
CA LEU A 134 -19.37 -4.67 4.03
C LEU A 134 -19.65 -3.19 3.73
N LEU A 135 -20.79 -2.67 4.20
CA LEU A 135 -21.16 -1.27 3.99
C LEU A 135 -20.18 -0.32 4.68
N PHE A 136 -19.75 -0.65 5.90
CA PHE A 136 -18.73 0.12 6.61
C PHE A 136 -17.40 0.10 5.86
N GLY A 137 -16.92 -1.07 5.44
CA GLY A 137 -15.66 -1.19 4.70
C GLY A 137 -15.70 -0.41 3.38
N PHE A 138 -16.81 -0.48 2.64
CA PHE A 138 -17.02 0.28 1.41
C PHE A 138 -17.04 1.80 1.67
N ALA A 139 -17.80 2.26 2.67
CA ALA A 139 -17.86 3.67 3.03
C ALA A 139 -16.50 4.20 3.54
N PHE A 140 -15.77 3.39 4.32
CA PHE A 140 -14.43 3.71 4.80
C PHE A 140 -13.44 3.85 3.63
N ALA A 141 -13.44 2.90 2.69
CA ALA A 141 -12.60 2.97 1.50
C ALA A 141 -12.93 4.21 0.65
N GLY A 142 -14.21 4.50 0.45
CA GLY A 142 -14.65 5.71 -0.26
C GLY A 142 -14.23 7.01 0.42
N LEU A 143 -14.33 7.09 1.76
CA LEU A 143 -13.87 8.24 2.53
C LEU A 143 -12.35 8.44 2.41
N CYS A 144 -11.57 7.35 2.51
CA CYS A 144 -10.12 7.40 2.28
C CYS A 144 -9.79 7.88 0.86
N GLY A 145 -10.56 7.45 -0.14
CA GLY A 145 -10.38 7.90 -1.53
C GLY A 145 -10.65 9.41 -1.68
N VAL A 146 -11.70 9.93 -1.04
CA VAL A 146 -11.96 11.38 -1.04
C VAL A 146 -10.82 12.16 -0.37
N PHE A 147 -10.27 11.67 0.75
CA PHE A 147 -9.12 12.31 1.39
C PHE A 147 -7.87 12.26 0.52
N TRP A 148 -7.69 11.18 -0.23
CA TRP A 148 -6.61 11.05 -1.20
C TRP A 148 -6.70 12.13 -2.30
N GLU A 149 -7.88 12.31 -2.89
CA GLU A 149 -8.12 13.37 -3.89
C GLU A 149 -7.80 14.77 -3.34
N PHE A 150 -8.21 15.08 -2.11
CA PHE A 150 -7.87 16.34 -1.47
C PHE A 150 -6.35 16.51 -1.29
N TRP A 151 -5.66 15.46 -0.83
CA TRP A 151 -4.21 15.48 -0.68
C TRP A 151 -3.50 15.75 -2.01
N GLU A 152 -3.93 15.10 -3.09
CA GLU A 152 -3.34 15.30 -4.43
C GLU A 152 -3.51 16.75 -4.90
N ILE A 153 -4.71 17.32 -4.72
CA ILE A 153 -4.99 18.72 -5.08
C ILE A 153 -4.06 19.68 -4.32
N PHE A 154 -3.84 19.44 -3.02
CA PHE A 154 -2.94 20.26 -2.21
C PHE A 154 -1.46 20.11 -2.60
N MET A 155 -1.02 18.91 -2.99
CA MET A 155 0.38 18.63 -3.32
C MET A 155 0.75 18.94 -4.77
N ARG A 156 -0.24 19.07 -5.68
CA ARG A 156 -0.02 19.36 -7.11
C ARG A 156 0.85 20.60 -7.40
N PRO A 157 0.75 21.74 -6.68
CA PRO A 157 1.65 22.88 -6.91
C PRO A 157 3.12 22.61 -6.58
N VAL A 158 3.36 21.67 -5.64
CA VAL A 158 4.70 21.24 -5.18
C VAL A 158 5.26 20.15 -6.09
N LEU A 159 4.43 19.19 -6.49
CA LEU A 159 4.80 18.00 -7.28
C LEU A 159 4.62 18.21 -8.81
N ARG A 160 4.90 19.41 -9.31
CA ARG A 160 4.54 19.90 -10.67
C ARG A 160 4.92 19.00 -11.86
N HIS A 161 5.78 17.99 -11.67
CA HIS A 161 6.21 17.02 -12.69
C HIS A 161 6.01 15.53 -12.33
N GLU A 162 5.44 15.19 -11.16
CA GLU A 162 5.45 13.82 -10.61
C GLU A 162 4.05 13.26 -10.32
N SER A 163 3.00 13.98 -10.73
CA SER A 163 1.60 13.62 -10.42
C SER A 163 1.15 12.26 -10.98
N SER A 164 1.88 11.70 -11.96
CA SER A 164 1.58 10.38 -12.51
C SER A 164 2.19 9.22 -11.72
N THR A 165 3.12 9.50 -10.79
CA THR A 165 3.89 8.46 -10.08
C THR A 165 3.26 8.11 -8.74
N PHE A 166 2.60 9.07 -8.10
CA PHE A 166 1.98 8.90 -6.78
C PHE A 166 0.59 8.27 -6.82
N CYS A 167 0.11 7.67 -7.92
CA CYS A 167 -1.17 6.94 -7.95
C CYS A 167 -1.11 5.66 -7.11
N CYS A 168 -1.13 5.82 -5.78
CA CYS A 168 -1.31 4.75 -4.81
C CYS A 168 -2.66 4.91 -4.11
N PHE A 169 -3.66 5.21 -4.93
CA PHE A 169 -5.06 4.86 -4.73
C PHE A 169 -5.62 4.43 -6.09
#